data_AF-A0A0Q9YJ14-F1
#
_entry.id   AF-A0A0Q9YJ14-F1
#
_cell.length_a   1.000
_cell.length_b   1.000
_cell.length_c   1.000
_cell.angle_alpha   90.00
_cell.angle_beta   90.00
_cell.angle_gamma   90.00
#
_symmetry.space_group_name_H-M   'P 1'
#
loop_
_entity.id
_entity.type
_entity.pdbx_description
1 polymer ?
#
loop_
_entity_poly.entity_id
_entity_poly.type
_entity_poly.pdbx_seq_one_letter_code
_entity_poly.pdbx_strand_id
1 'polypeptide(L)'
;MIAFHKTNDLIASAKSDIQEARIILSDPAKFGQLSFKKFLSIIAEHEDLALAILSDTGMQNVLDGLALSIIGNKHESIARKILENPYLKGKLYAPDLVALGNKYECIALELLEDPYFLELFRENKLRGEHIGLLGQYSKLVALKILNNPEFIRNMDGSHIAQLGLCDLEIANLIFTDEKLLSKLDIDDLSMIGKAHESIAINILSNPKLASFLEGENLCRLGRYHENIADAILKSEQVRALGNNIGLARLALNNVNIAMKILHSPFWSQFLDGVALSIMGESHAEIAEIIFADNALKSKLDHHQIVALSKHSLATAEKIIGDTELLSKLNSSDLKVLGQNHASIAAYILSKSELWTRLQANDIGYLGLKDINLARKIFENDELRSKIGVHSIAVLCAQFMEITQFALKNNDILNNLAPEYQFLLRRRLASVEGAAQLIEHEVALSSSITTLCFSFDAMSTTKKNPDSTPSSSEMDPKPSAKSKFEYH
;
A
#
# COMPACT_ATOMS: atom_id res chain seq x y z
N MET A 1 -10.50 5.09 24.81
CA MET A 1 -10.52 5.51 23.39
C MET A 1 -9.83 6.85 23.18
N ILE A 2 -10.19 7.92 23.91
CA ILE A 2 -9.53 9.23 23.83
C ILE A 2 -8.03 9.16 24.19
N ALA A 3 -7.66 8.47 25.27
CA ALA A 3 -6.25 8.23 25.61
C ALA A 3 -5.49 7.48 24.50
N PHE A 4 -6.14 6.55 23.80
CA PHE A 4 -5.54 5.74 22.74
C PHE A 4 -5.24 6.56 21.47
N HIS A 5 -6.14 7.46 21.07
CA HIS A 5 -5.89 8.37 19.94
C HIS A 5 -4.75 9.35 20.24
N LYS A 6 -4.77 9.97 21.44
CA LYS A 6 -3.68 10.86 21.87
C LYS A 6 -2.31 10.15 21.83
N THR A 7 -2.24 8.88 22.23
CA THR A 7 -0.98 8.12 22.13
C THR A 7 -0.52 7.88 20.68
N ASN A 8 -1.43 7.64 19.74
CA ASN A 8 -1.04 7.37 18.35
C ASN A 8 -0.57 8.64 17.63
N ASP A 9 -1.20 9.79 17.90
CA ASP A 9 -0.75 11.08 17.36
C ASP A 9 0.64 11.43 17.91
N LEU A 10 0.86 11.24 19.22
CA LEU A 10 2.18 11.41 19.83
C LEU A 10 3.25 10.51 19.21
N ILE A 11 2.92 9.26 18.89
CA ILE A 11 3.87 8.34 18.22
C ILE A 11 4.16 8.78 16.79
N ALA A 12 3.14 9.20 16.04
CA ALA A 12 3.34 9.69 14.68
C ALA A 12 4.27 10.91 14.68
N SER A 13 4.02 11.84 15.60
CA SER A 13 4.82 13.04 15.83
C SER A 13 6.27 12.68 16.21
N ALA A 14 6.45 11.77 17.18
CA ALA A 14 7.76 11.27 17.59
C ALA A 14 8.54 10.57 16.48
N LYS A 15 7.87 9.92 15.52
CA LYS A 15 8.53 9.29 14.38
C LYS A 15 9.05 10.31 13.37
N SER A 16 8.41 11.48 13.28
CA SER A 16 8.84 12.55 12.37
C SER A 16 9.83 13.52 13.00
N ASP A 17 9.83 13.71 14.33
CA ASP A 17 10.68 14.67 15.02
C ASP A 17 11.48 14.02 16.15
N ILE A 18 12.82 14.12 16.04
CA ILE A 18 13.75 13.59 17.03
C ILE A 18 13.63 14.29 18.39
N GLN A 19 13.29 15.58 18.44
CA GLN A 19 13.14 16.30 19.71
C GLN A 19 11.92 15.79 20.47
N GLU A 20 10.81 15.55 19.78
CA GLU A 20 9.63 14.95 20.38
C GLU A 20 9.86 13.50 20.81
N ALA A 21 10.60 12.72 20.02
CA ALA A 21 11.05 11.40 20.43
C ALA A 21 11.86 11.45 21.73
N ARG A 22 12.82 12.38 21.84
CA ARG A 22 13.61 12.58 23.07
C ARG A 22 12.75 12.96 24.26
N ILE A 23 11.78 13.86 24.07
CA ILE A 23 10.84 14.27 25.13
C ILE A 23 10.02 13.07 25.61
N ILE A 24 9.48 12.27 24.69
CA ILE A 24 8.67 11.09 25.03
C ILE A 24 9.49 10.02 25.74
N LEU A 25 10.71 9.76 25.27
CA LEU A 25 11.59 8.74 25.85
C LEU A 25 12.21 9.15 27.19
N SER A 26 12.34 10.45 27.46
CA SER A 26 12.90 10.98 28.71
C SER A 26 11.85 11.18 29.82
N ASP A 27 10.56 11.22 29.47
CA ASP A 27 9.46 11.38 30.42
C ASP A 27 8.95 9.99 30.89
N PRO A 28 9.16 9.60 32.16
CA PRO A 28 8.77 8.28 32.66
C PRO A 28 7.27 7.98 32.51
N ALA A 29 6.41 9.00 32.61
CA ALA A 29 4.96 8.83 32.50
C ALA A 29 4.54 8.55 31.06
N LYS A 30 5.19 9.19 30.08
CA LYS A 30 4.95 8.92 28.65
C LYS A 30 5.61 7.63 28.20
N PHE A 31 6.84 7.37 28.64
CA PHE A 31 7.57 6.15 28.36
C PHE A 31 6.83 4.91 28.89
N GLY A 32 6.32 4.95 30.12
CA GLY A 32 5.55 3.86 30.73
C GLY A 32 4.23 3.52 29.99
N GLN A 33 3.77 4.38 29.09
CA GLN A 33 2.60 4.14 28.24
C GLN A 33 2.96 3.48 26.89
N LEU A 34 4.24 3.40 26.54
CA LEU A 34 4.68 2.79 25.28
C LEU A 34 4.77 1.27 25.45
N SER A 35 4.15 0.55 24.51
CA SER A 35 4.51 -0.86 24.34
C SER A 35 5.90 -0.98 23.73
N PHE A 36 6.59 -2.09 23.96
CA PHE A 36 7.92 -2.33 23.40
C PHE A 36 7.96 -2.15 21.87
N LYS A 37 6.92 -2.61 21.15
CA LYS A 37 6.78 -2.41 19.70
C LYS A 37 6.70 -0.93 19.31
N LYS A 38 5.95 -0.12 20.06
CA LYS A 38 5.81 1.33 19.81
C LYS A 38 7.14 2.04 20.05
N PHE A 39 7.81 1.69 21.15
CA PHE A 39 9.16 2.16 21.48
C PHE A 39 10.17 1.86 20.36
N LEU A 40 10.28 0.60 19.92
CA LEU A 40 11.17 0.23 18.80
C LEU A 40 10.84 1.00 17.52
N SER A 41 9.55 1.20 17.24
CA SER A 41 9.13 1.92 16.04
C SER A 41 9.45 3.41 16.05
N ILE A 42 9.68 4.02 17.22
CA ILE A 42 10.15 5.41 17.34
C ILE A 42 11.66 5.45 17.16
N ILE A 43 12.40 4.61 17.90
CA ILE A 43 13.87 4.60 17.84
C ILE A 43 14.39 4.24 16.46
N ALA A 44 13.75 3.29 15.79
CA ALA A 44 14.19 2.85 14.47
C ALA A 44 14.12 3.98 13.42
N GLU A 45 13.32 5.03 13.60
CA GLU A 45 13.27 6.15 12.64
C GLU A 45 14.39 7.19 12.86
N HIS A 46 15.12 7.11 13.98
CA HIS A 46 16.13 8.11 14.38
C HIS A 46 17.48 7.45 14.69
N GLU A 47 18.43 7.59 13.76
CA GLU A 47 19.77 7.01 13.84
C GLU A 47 20.49 7.31 15.17
N ASP A 48 20.50 8.57 15.62
CA ASP A 48 21.13 8.97 16.89
C ASP A 48 20.57 8.23 18.10
N LEU A 49 19.24 8.05 18.14
CA LEU A 49 18.58 7.34 19.23
C LEU A 49 18.88 5.85 19.15
N ALA A 50 18.88 5.28 17.95
CA ALA A 50 19.28 3.90 17.73
C ALA A 50 20.72 3.65 18.20
N LEU A 51 21.67 4.53 17.85
CA LEU A 51 23.06 4.44 18.32
C LEU A 51 23.17 4.53 19.85
N ALA A 52 22.44 5.45 20.47
CA ALA A 52 22.42 5.59 21.93
C ALA A 52 21.93 4.30 22.61
N ILE A 53 20.83 3.72 22.10
CA ILE A 53 20.24 2.47 22.60
C ILE A 53 21.17 1.28 22.39
N LEU A 54 21.83 1.20 21.23
CA LEU A 54 22.81 0.14 20.97
C LEU A 54 24.10 0.30 21.78
N SER A 55 24.37 1.47 22.34
CA SER A 55 25.54 1.72 23.21
C SER A 55 25.24 1.46 24.70
N ASP A 56 23.97 1.43 25.09
CA ASP A 56 23.55 1.19 26.47
C ASP A 56 23.53 -0.32 26.78
N THR A 57 24.39 -0.77 27.69
CA THR A 57 24.51 -2.20 28.05
C THR A 57 23.24 -2.80 28.65
N GLY A 58 22.43 -2.01 29.36
CA GLY A 58 21.14 -2.45 29.90
C GLY A 58 20.16 -2.76 28.78
N MET A 59 20.07 -1.86 27.81
CA MET A 59 19.25 -2.04 26.62
C MET A 59 19.74 -3.17 25.73
N GLN A 60 21.06 -3.29 25.53
CA GLN A 60 21.63 -4.42 24.80
C GLN A 60 21.17 -5.75 25.37
N ASN A 61 21.04 -5.90 26.70
CA ASN A 61 20.55 -7.13 27.34
C ASN A 61 19.08 -7.42 27.04
N VAL A 62 18.26 -6.37 26.87
CA VAL A 62 16.80 -6.48 26.63
C VAL A 62 16.47 -6.71 25.16
N LEU A 63 17.28 -6.20 24.23
CA LEU A 63 17.07 -6.35 22.80
C LEU A 63 17.31 -7.81 22.36
N ASP A 64 16.33 -8.39 21.66
CA ASP A 64 16.42 -9.68 20.97
C ASP A 64 16.72 -9.50 19.48
N GLY A 65 16.86 -10.62 18.74
CA GLY A 65 17.18 -10.59 17.32
C GLY A 65 16.16 -9.79 16.47
N LEU A 66 14.87 -9.93 16.78
CA LEU A 66 13.80 -9.22 16.08
C LEU A 66 13.84 -7.71 16.35
N ALA A 67 14.07 -7.29 17.59
CA ALA A 67 14.20 -5.89 17.93
C ALA A 67 15.42 -5.26 17.23
N LEU A 68 16.54 -5.97 17.19
CA LEU A 68 17.75 -5.55 16.50
C LEU A 68 17.53 -5.44 14.99
N SER A 69 16.85 -6.40 14.36
CA SER A 69 16.55 -6.33 12.92
C SER A 69 15.59 -5.19 12.57
N ILE A 70 14.59 -4.89 13.41
CA ILE A 70 13.70 -3.72 13.23
C ILE A 70 14.50 -2.41 13.27
N ILE A 71 15.40 -2.26 14.24
CA ILE A 71 16.20 -1.04 14.41
C ILE A 71 17.22 -0.90 13.27
N GLY A 72 17.94 -1.98 12.93
CA GLY A 72 18.96 -1.95 11.89
C GLY A 72 18.40 -1.83 10.46
N ASN A 73 17.18 -2.30 10.19
CA ASN A 73 16.57 -2.23 8.86
C ASN A 73 16.15 -0.80 8.42
N LYS A 74 16.39 0.22 9.26
CA LYS A 74 16.09 1.62 8.94
C LYS A 74 17.30 2.43 8.53
N HIS A 75 18.47 2.09 9.05
CA HIS A 75 19.73 2.81 8.79
C HIS A 75 20.89 1.82 8.58
N GLU A 76 21.66 2.00 7.51
CA GLU A 76 22.81 1.14 7.20
C GLU A 76 23.88 1.16 8.30
N SER A 77 24.19 2.34 8.83
CA SER A 77 25.15 2.53 9.92
C SER A 77 24.78 1.76 11.19
N ILE A 78 23.48 1.69 11.49
CA ILE A 78 22.93 0.93 12.61
C ILE A 78 23.04 -0.58 12.36
N ALA A 79 22.66 -1.05 11.17
CA ALA A 79 22.85 -2.45 10.79
C ALA A 79 24.32 -2.87 10.93
N ARG A 80 25.24 -2.05 10.42
CA ARG A 80 26.69 -2.26 10.55
C ARG A 80 27.11 -2.31 12.01
N LYS A 81 26.65 -1.37 12.82
CA LYS A 81 26.99 -1.32 14.26
C LYS A 81 26.54 -2.57 15.02
N ILE A 82 25.38 -3.12 14.65
CA ILE A 82 24.88 -4.38 15.22
C ILE A 82 25.81 -5.54 14.84
N LEU A 83 26.24 -5.63 13.58
CA LEU A 83 27.11 -6.70 13.08
C LEU A 83 28.56 -6.60 13.61
N GLU A 84 29.07 -5.39 13.82
CA GLU A 84 30.40 -5.14 14.40
C GLU A 84 30.49 -5.54 15.88
N ASN A 85 29.36 -5.60 16.60
CA ASN A 85 29.32 -5.97 18.01
C ASN A 85 29.04 -7.47 18.18
N PRO A 86 30.01 -8.31 18.61
CA PRO A 86 29.83 -9.75 18.71
C PRO A 86 28.69 -10.17 19.65
N TYR A 87 28.44 -9.41 20.72
CA TYR A 87 27.36 -9.69 21.65
C TYR A 87 25.99 -9.51 21.01
N LEU A 88 25.78 -8.42 20.27
CA LEU A 88 24.53 -8.14 19.57
C LEU A 88 24.33 -9.08 18.39
N LYS A 89 25.37 -9.30 17.59
CA LYS A 89 25.36 -10.24 16.47
C LYS A 89 25.03 -11.66 16.90
N GLY A 90 25.53 -12.11 18.06
CA GLY A 90 25.22 -13.42 18.63
C GLY A 90 23.75 -13.62 19.01
N LYS A 91 22.94 -12.55 19.03
CA LYS A 91 21.49 -12.61 19.24
C LYS A 91 20.68 -12.74 17.94
N LEU A 92 21.31 -12.51 16.79
CA LEU A 92 20.65 -12.56 15.50
C LEU A 92 20.56 -14.00 15.00
N TYR A 93 19.35 -14.40 14.61
CA TYR A 93 19.14 -15.64 13.87
C TYR A 93 19.14 -15.37 12.36
N ALA A 94 19.05 -16.44 11.57
CA ALA A 94 19.04 -16.39 10.12
C ALA A 94 18.07 -15.33 9.53
N PRO A 95 16.78 -15.28 9.92
CA PRO A 95 15.86 -14.26 9.40
C PRO A 95 16.25 -12.83 9.77
N ASP A 96 16.84 -12.62 10.95
CA ASP A 96 17.26 -11.30 11.41
C ASP A 96 18.45 -10.79 10.60
N LEU A 97 19.44 -11.65 10.34
CA LEU A 97 20.60 -11.34 9.49
C LEU A 97 20.16 -11.01 8.07
N VAL A 98 19.24 -11.81 7.50
CA VAL A 98 18.66 -11.54 6.17
C VAL A 98 17.92 -10.21 6.17
N ALA A 99 17.12 -9.90 7.20
CA ALA A 99 16.41 -8.64 7.28
C ALA A 99 17.35 -7.42 7.29
N LEU A 100 18.51 -7.53 7.94
CA LEU A 100 19.54 -6.48 7.91
C LEU A 100 20.20 -6.34 6.53
N GLY A 101 20.55 -7.46 5.88
CA GLY A 101 21.24 -7.44 4.58
C GLY A 101 20.32 -7.14 3.39
N ASN A 102 19.05 -7.54 3.43
CA ASN A 102 18.12 -7.47 2.31
C ASN A 102 17.87 -6.03 1.81
N LYS A 103 18.09 -5.02 2.65
CA LYS A 103 17.90 -3.61 2.27
C LYS A 103 19.18 -2.90 1.84
N TYR A 104 20.34 -3.33 2.34
CA TYR A 104 21.61 -2.64 2.17
C TYR A 104 22.62 -3.54 1.48
N GLU A 105 22.97 -3.21 0.23
CA GLU A 105 23.90 -4.00 -0.59
C GLU A 105 25.24 -4.27 0.12
N CYS A 106 25.82 -3.26 0.76
CA CYS A 106 27.08 -3.39 1.50
C CYS A 106 26.99 -4.36 2.68
N ILE A 107 25.87 -4.35 3.43
CA ILE A 107 25.63 -5.26 4.56
C ILE A 107 25.43 -6.68 4.05
N ALA A 108 24.69 -6.87 2.95
CA ALA A 108 24.54 -8.17 2.33
C ALA A 108 25.90 -8.73 1.87
N LEU A 109 26.73 -7.92 1.22
CA LEU A 109 28.08 -8.34 0.80
C LEU A 109 28.97 -8.72 1.99
N GLU A 110 28.94 -7.94 3.07
CA GLU A 110 29.65 -8.24 4.32
C GLU A 110 29.19 -9.58 4.91
N LEU A 111 27.87 -9.81 4.99
CA LEU A 111 27.30 -11.07 5.49
C LEU A 111 27.72 -12.28 4.66
N LEU A 112 27.81 -12.16 3.33
CA LEU A 112 28.24 -13.27 2.46
C LEU A 112 29.71 -13.66 2.64
N GLU A 113 30.53 -12.78 3.24
CA GLU A 113 31.94 -13.03 3.55
C GLU A 113 32.18 -13.36 5.04
N ASP A 114 31.16 -13.15 5.87
CA ASP A 114 31.24 -13.30 7.30
C ASP A 114 31.34 -14.77 7.76
N PRO A 115 32.37 -15.16 8.55
CA PRO A 115 32.54 -16.55 8.99
C PRO A 115 31.36 -17.10 9.79
N TYR A 116 30.71 -16.28 10.63
CA TYR A 116 29.56 -16.71 11.43
C TYR A 116 28.34 -16.95 10.55
N PHE A 117 28.08 -16.08 9.57
CA PHE A 117 27.03 -16.31 8.58
C PHE A 117 27.27 -17.60 7.78
N LEU A 118 28.51 -17.84 7.33
CA LEU A 118 28.88 -19.07 6.61
C LEU A 118 28.76 -20.32 7.50
N GLU A 119 29.07 -20.23 8.79
CA GLU A 119 28.86 -21.31 9.77
C GLU A 119 27.37 -21.65 9.91
N LEU A 120 26.50 -20.64 10.08
CA LEU A 120 25.05 -20.85 10.13
C LEU A 120 24.53 -21.52 8.84
N PHE A 121 25.12 -21.21 7.69
CA PHE A 121 24.79 -21.87 6.42
C PHE A 121 25.22 -23.33 6.40
N ARG A 122 26.46 -23.65 6.82
CA ARG A 122 26.96 -25.03 6.89
C ARG A 122 26.20 -25.90 7.88
N GLU A 123 25.71 -25.30 8.96
CA GLU A 123 24.88 -25.96 9.96
C GLU A 123 23.40 -26.10 9.53
N ASN A 124 23.04 -25.71 8.30
CA ASN A 124 21.67 -25.69 7.77
C ASN A 124 20.70 -24.81 8.58
N LYS A 125 21.22 -23.82 9.32
CA LYS A 125 20.42 -22.79 10.00
C LYS A 125 20.04 -21.66 9.03
N LEU A 126 20.85 -21.42 7.99
CA LEU A 126 20.46 -20.64 6.80
C LEU A 126 20.04 -21.60 5.67
N ARG A 127 18.86 -21.37 5.09
CA ARG A 127 18.31 -22.13 3.97
C ARG A 127 18.51 -21.38 2.66
N GLY A 128 18.31 -22.04 1.52
CA GLY A 128 18.32 -21.40 0.20
C GLY A 128 17.46 -20.14 0.12
N GLU A 129 16.30 -20.12 0.78
CA GLU A 129 15.38 -18.97 0.87
C GLU A 129 16.04 -17.73 1.44
N HIS A 130 16.78 -17.88 2.53
CA HIS A 130 17.49 -16.78 3.18
C HIS A 130 18.56 -16.18 2.25
N ILE A 131 19.24 -17.02 1.47
CA ILE A 131 20.26 -16.59 0.52
C ILE A 131 19.62 -15.91 -0.71
N GLY A 132 18.53 -16.49 -1.25
CA GLY A 132 17.76 -15.90 -2.34
C GLY A 132 17.23 -14.51 -2.00
N LEU A 133 16.67 -14.35 -0.80
CA LEU A 133 16.19 -13.06 -0.28
C LEU A 133 17.30 -12.00 -0.24
N LEU A 134 18.53 -12.33 0.20
CA LEU A 134 19.63 -11.36 0.25
C LEU A 134 19.99 -10.79 -1.13
N GLY A 135 19.93 -11.61 -2.19
CA GLY A 135 20.30 -11.19 -3.54
C GLY A 135 19.16 -10.61 -4.39
N GLN A 136 17.91 -10.64 -3.92
CA GLN A 136 16.75 -10.32 -4.76
C GLN A 136 16.64 -8.84 -5.20
N TYR A 137 17.41 -7.93 -4.59
CA TYR A 137 17.37 -6.49 -4.89
C TYR A 137 18.72 -5.90 -5.33
N SER A 138 19.79 -6.70 -5.38
CA SER A 138 21.11 -6.23 -5.78
C SER A 138 21.77 -7.21 -6.75
N LYS A 139 22.12 -6.69 -7.93
CA LYS A 139 22.91 -7.40 -8.93
C LYS A 139 24.25 -7.90 -8.37
N LEU A 140 24.97 -7.07 -7.61
CA LEU A 140 26.29 -7.43 -7.08
C LEU A 140 26.18 -8.58 -6.05
N VAL A 141 25.18 -8.52 -5.17
CA VAL A 141 24.91 -9.56 -4.18
C VAL A 141 24.48 -10.85 -4.88
N ALA A 142 23.55 -10.77 -5.84
CA ALA A 142 23.12 -11.92 -6.63
C ALA A 142 24.29 -12.58 -7.38
N LEU A 143 25.16 -11.79 -8.01
CA LEU A 143 26.35 -12.29 -8.70
C LEU A 143 27.32 -12.98 -7.73
N LYS A 144 27.55 -12.40 -6.53
CA LYS A 144 28.37 -13.01 -5.48
C LYS A 144 27.80 -14.36 -5.03
N ILE A 145 26.47 -14.45 -4.90
CA ILE A 145 25.79 -15.69 -4.53
C ILE A 145 25.94 -16.74 -5.62
N LEU A 146 25.66 -16.39 -6.89
CA LEU A 146 25.73 -17.32 -8.02
C LEU A 146 27.16 -17.83 -8.27
N ASN A 147 28.18 -17.02 -7.98
CA ASN A 147 29.59 -17.41 -8.09
C ASN A 147 30.09 -18.27 -6.92
N ASN A 148 29.28 -18.55 -5.90
CA ASN A 148 29.65 -19.41 -4.78
C ASN A 148 28.98 -20.79 -4.91
N PRO A 149 29.73 -21.87 -5.26
CA PRO A 149 29.17 -23.21 -5.41
C PRO A 149 28.56 -23.79 -4.13
N GLU A 150 28.98 -23.33 -2.95
CA GLU A 150 28.43 -23.78 -1.66
C GLU A 150 26.98 -23.30 -1.53
N PHE A 151 26.70 -22.04 -1.89
CA PHE A 151 25.35 -21.48 -1.89
C PHE A 151 24.45 -22.17 -2.92
N ILE A 152 24.91 -22.27 -4.17
CA ILE A 152 24.14 -22.90 -5.26
C ILE A 152 23.75 -24.36 -4.95
N ARG A 153 24.59 -25.09 -4.23
CA ARG A 153 24.30 -26.49 -3.85
C ARG A 153 23.03 -26.61 -3.01
N ASN A 154 22.79 -25.66 -2.12
CA ASN A 154 21.65 -25.67 -1.19
C ASN A 154 20.46 -24.81 -1.66
N MET A 155 20.54 -24.21 -2.85
CA MET A 155 19.43 -23.49 -3.49
C MET A 155 18.69 -24.41 -4.46
N ASP A 156 17.35 -24.37 -4.40
CA ASP A 156 16.47 -24.91 -5.44
C ASP A 156 16.17 -23.87 -6.53
N GLY A 157 15.35 -24.25 -7.51
CA GLY A 157 14.98 -23.39 -8.64
C GLY A 157 14.34 -22.08 -8.23
N SER A 158 13.41 -22.11 -7.26
CA SER A 158 12.68 -20.93 -6.78
C SER A 158 13.60 -19.85 -6.20
N HIS A 159 14.61 -20.27 -5.42
CA HIS A 159 15.59 -19.37 -4.86
C HIS A 159 16.52 -18.78 -5.93
N ILE A 160 16.89 -19.57 -6.94
CA ILE A 160 17.70 -19.09 -8.07
C ILE A 160 16.90 -18.11 -8.92
N ALA A 161 15.63 -18.42 -9.18
CA ALA A 161 14.73 -17.56 -9.95
C ALA A 161 14.52 -16.22 -9.26
N GLN A 162 14.42 -16.19 -7.93
CA GLN A 162 14.35 -14.97 -7.14
C GLN A 162 15.56 -14.04 -7.40
N LEU A 163 16.77 -14.58 -7.53
CA LEU A 163 17.95 -13.79 -7.92
C LEU A 163 17.82 -13.24 -9.34
N GLY A 164 17.27 -14.02 -10.26
CA GLY A 164 17.01 -13.61 -11.64
C GLY A 164 16.04 -12.43 -11.78
N LEU A 165 15.22 -12.14 -10.76
CA LEU A 165 14.27 -11.02 -10.81
C LEU A 165 14.94 -9.65 -10.69
N CYS A 166 16.12 -9.56 -10.06
CA CYS A 166 16.71 -8.28 -9.72
C CYS A 166 17.29 -7.53 -10.92
N ASP A 167 17.86 -8.26 -11.90
CA ASP A 167 18.62 -7.67 -13.01
C ASP A 167 18.68 -8.62 -14.21
N LEU A 168 18.66 -8.06 -15.42
CA LEU A 168 18.67 -8.83 -16.66
C LEU A 168 19.97 -9.60 -16.89
N GLU A 169 21.12 -9.08 -16.44
CA GLU A 169 22.41 -9.79 -16.58
C GLU A 169 22.44 -11.04 -15.70
N ILE A 170 21.87 -10.95 -14.49
CA ILE A 170 21.73 -12.11 -13.59
C ILE A 170 20.79 -13.15 -14.20
N ALA A 171 19.66 -12.71 -14.76
CA ALA A 171 18.75 -13.61 -15.46
C ALA A 171 19.42 -14.31 -16.65
N ASN A 172 20.21 -13.59 -17.46
CA ASN A 172 20.98 -14.17 -18.56
C ASN A 172 22.07 -15.14 -18.08
N LEU A 173 22.75 -14.84 -16.97
CA LEU A 173 23.72 -15.74 -16.36
C LEU A 173 23.07 -17.07 -15.97
N ILE A 174 21.90 -17.02 -15.31
CA ILE A 174 21.12 -18.21 -14.95
C ILE A 174 20.69 -18.98 -16.21
N PHE A 175 20.28 -18.27 -17.26
CA PHE A 175 19.80 -18.88 -18.51
C PHE A 175 20.89 -19.52 -19.36
N THR A 176 22.13 -19.03 -19.25
CA THR A 176 23.27 -19.52 -20.03
C THR A 176 24.04 -20.63 -19.34
N ASP A 177 23.95 -20.73 -18.00
CA ASP A 177 24.51 -21.84 -17.24
C ASP A 177 23.53 -23.04 -17.19
N GLU A 178 23.89 -24.14 -17.85
CA GLU A 178 23.06 -25.36 -17.91
C GLU A 178 22.78 -25.96 -16.52
N LYS A 179 23.67 -25.82 -15.55
CA LYS A 179 23.48 -26.33 -14.18
C LYS A 179 22.49 -25.49 -13.39
N LEU A 180 22.48 -24.17 -13.60
CA LEU A 180 21.48 -23.29 -12.98
C LEU A 180 20.12 -23.46 -13.66
N LEU A 181 20.09 -23.45 -15.00
CA LEU A 181 18.87 -23.63 -15.77
C LEU A 181 18.18 -24.97 -15.48
N SER A 182 18.95 -26.06 -15.30
CA SER A 182 18.39 -27.38 -14.97
C SER A 182 17.79 -27.49 -13.57
N LYS A 183 18.00 -26.50 -12.69
CA LYS A 183 17.32 -26.41 -11.39
C LYS A 183 15.98 -25.72 -11.46
N LEU A 184 15.69 -24.97 -12.53
CA LEU A 184 14.46 -24.20 -12.67
C LEU A 184 13.31 -25.08 -13.19
N ASP A 185 12.15 -24.97 -12.56
CA ASP A 185 10.91 -25.48 -13.13
C ASP A 185 10.19 -24.43 -14.01
N ILE A 186 9.00 -24.76 -14.50
CA ILE A 186 8.26 -23.86 -15.39
C ILE A 186 7.71 -22.61 -14.67
N ASP A 187 7.40 -22.72 -13.38
CA ASP A 187 6.93 -21.59 -12.59
C ASP A 187 8.08 -20.61 -12.37
N ASP A 188 9.27 -21.12 -12.06
CA ASP A 188 10.51 -20.37 -11.95
C ASP A 188 10.85 -19.60 -13.23
N LEU A 189 10.83 -20.30 -14.38
CA LEU A 189 11.07 -19.71 -15.69
C LEU A 189 10.05 -18.60 -15.99
N SER A 190 8.76 -18.85 -15.69
CA SER A 190 7.71 -17.86 -15.89
C SER A 190 7.88 -16.63 -15.00
N MET A 191 8.44 -16.80 -13.79
CA MET A 191 8.71 -15.72 -12.85
C MET A 191 9.81 -14.80 -13.37
N ILE A 192 10.92 -15.36 -13.87
CA ILE A 192 12.02 -14.59 -14.47
C ILE A 192 11.56 -13.92 -15.77
N GLY A 193 10.88 -14.65 -16.65
CA GLY A 193 10.40 -14.11 -17.91
C GLY A 193 9.35 -13.00 -17.74
N LYS A 194 8.57 -13.02 -16.66
CA LYS A 194 7.67 -11.92 -16.28
C LYS A 194 8.43 -10.62 -15.96
N ALA A 195 9.64 -10.73 -15.40
CA ALA A 195 10.44 -9.56 -15.03
C ALA A 195 11.21 -9.01 -16.26
N HIS A 196 11.62 -9.89 -17.17
CA HIS A 196 12.54 -9.56 -18.27
C HIS A 196 12.02 -10.06 -19.62
N GLU A 197 11.61 -9.13 -20.48
CA GLU A 197 11.05 -9.43 -21.80
C GLU A 197 11.98 -10.30 -22.66
N SER A 198 13.28 -10.00 -22.70
CA SER A 198 14.25 -10.79 -23.48
C SER A 198 14.38 -12.24 -23.00
N ILE A 199 14.19 -12.50 -21.70
CA ILE A 199 14.14 -13.86 -21.16
C ILE A 199 12.83 -14.54 -21.58
N ALA A 200 11.70 -13.85 -21.56
CA ALA A 200 10.44 -14.37 -22.08
C ALA A 200 10.54 -14.74 -23.57
N ILE A 201 11.22 -13.92 -24.40
CA ILE A 201 11.51 -14.24 -25.81
C ILE A 201 12.32 -15.54 -25.90
N ASN A 202 13.35 -15.68 -25.09
CA ASN A 202 14.21 -16.87 -25.09
C ASN A 202 13.44 -18.14 -24.68
N ILE A 203 12.55 -18.03 -23.67
CA ILE A 203 11.68 -19.14 -23.25
C ILE A 203 10.78 -19.57 -24.41
N LEU A 204 10.08 -18.62 -25.05
CA LEU A 204 9.14 -18.91 -26.14
C LEU A 204 9.84 -19.42 -27.41
N SER A 205 11.05 -18.93 -27.69
CA SER A 205 11.81 -19.29 -28.89
C SER A 205 12.50 -20.66 -28.76
N ASN A 206 12.66 -21.18 -27.55
CA ASN A 206 13.25 -22.49 -27.30
C ASN A 206 12.16 -23.57 -27.29
N PRO A 207 12.08 -24.49 -28.28
CA PRO A 207 11.01 -25.47 -28.37
C PRO A 207 10.90 -26.39 -27.14
N LYS A 208 12.03 -26.71 -26.50
CA LYS A 208 12.05 -27.54 -25.29
C LYS A 208 11.38 -26.81 -24.14
N LEU A 209 11.77 -25.56 -23.88
CA LEU A 209 11.18 -24.76 -22.79
C LEU A 209 9.71 -24.40 -23.08
N ALA A 210 9.41 -23.99 -24.31
CA ALA A 210 8.07 -23.64 -24.73
C ALA A 210 7.08 -24.81 -24.62
N SER A 211 7.55 -26.06 -24.80
CA SER A 211 6.72 -27.26 -24.66
C SER A 211 6.25 -27.54 -23.23
N PHE A 212 6.91 -26.97 -22.22
CA PHE A 212 6.52 -27.08 -20.81
C PHE A 212 5.54 -25.99 -20.38
N LEU A 213 5.35 -24.92 -21.17
CA LEU A 213 4.50 -23.81 -20.79
C LEU A 213 3.02 -24.20 -20.83
N GLU A 214 2.36 -24.10 -19.68
CA GLU A 214 0.92 -24.24 -19.55
C GLU A 214 0.22 -22.87 -19.50
N GLY A 215 -1.11 -22.86 -19.52
CA GLY A 215 -1.91 -21.66 -19.68
C GLY A 215 -1.58 -20.54 -18.70
N GLU A 216 -1.38 -20.84 -17.41
CA GLU A 216 -1.03 -19.81 -16.42
C GLU A 216 0.41 -19.28 -16.63
N ASN A 217 1.37 -20.13 -17.00
CA ASN A 217 2.74 -19.69 -17.28
C ASN A 217 2.78 -18.78 -18.51
N LEU A 218 2.05 -19.12 -19.58
CA LEU A 218 1.89 -18.25 -20.76
C LEU A 218 1.26 -16.91 -20.40
N CYS A 219 0.21 -16.92 -19.58
CA CYS A 219 -0.42 -15.69 -19.09
C CYS A 219 0.57 -14.83 -18.30
N ARG A 220 1.37 -15.42 -17.41
CA ARG A 220 2.39 -14.70 -16.63
C ARG A 220 3.45 -14.06 -17.52
N LEU A 221 3.92 -14.75 -18.56
CA LEU A 221 4.88 -14.20 -19.51
C LEU A 221 4.29 -13.06 -20.34
N GLY A 222 3.12 -13.27 -20.94
CA GLY A 222 2.55 -12.30 -21.89
C GLY A 222 1.89 -11.09 -21.23
N ARG A 223 1.29 -11.23 -20.05
CA ARG A 223 0.51 -10.13 -19.45
C ARG A 223 1.32 -8.92 -19.02
N TYR A 224 2.64 -9.00 -19.00
CA TYR A 224 3.53 -7.88 -18.64
C TYR A 224 4.31 -7.31 -19.84
N HIS A 225 4.29 -8.00 -20.97
CA HIS A 225 5.06 -7.63 -22.15
C HIS A 225 4.19 -7.78 -23.40
N GLU A 226 3.78 -6.65 -24.00
CA GLU A 226 2.88 -6.65 -25.17
C GLU A 226 3.41 -7.54 -26.32
N ASN A 227 4.71 -7.47 -26.62
CA ASN A 227 5.30 -8.26 -27.71
C ASN A 227 5.24 -9.77 -27.43
N ILE A 228 5.38 -10.17 -26.17
CA ILE A 228 5.29 -11.57 -25.74
C ILE A 228 3.85 -12.05 -25.86
N ALA A 229 2.87 -11.27 -25.40
CA ALA A 229 1.46 -11.61 -25.59
C ALA A 229 1.08 -11.71 -27.07
N ASP A 230 1.55 -10.78 -27.90
CA ASP A 230 1.34 -10.82 -29.35
C ASP A 230 1.99 -12.05 -30.00
N ALA A 231 3.20 -12.42 -29.58
CA ALA A 231 3.87 -13.64 -30.03
C ALA A 231 3.08 -14.91 -29.63
N ILE A 232 2.57 -14.97 -28.39
CA ILE A 232 1.73 -16.08 -27.91
C ILE A 232 0.46 -16.20 -28.74
N LEU A 233 -0.23 -15.09 -29.04
CA LEU A 233 -1.45 -15.11 -29.85
C LEU A 233 -1.24 -15.58 -31.30
N LYS A 234 -0.03 -15.42 -31.83
CA LYS A 234 0.35 -15.83 -33.20
C LYS A 234 0.88 -17.26 -33.28
N SER A 235 1.20 -17.88 -32.15
CA SER A 235 1.88 -19.16 -32.11
C SER A 235 0.93 -20.32 -31.75
N GLU A 236 1.40 -21.56 -31.87
CA GLU A 236 0.59 -22.73 -31.49
C GLU A 236 0.37 -22.82 -29.98
N GLN A 237 1.22 -22.17 -29.19
CA GLN A 237 1.14 -22.13 -27.72
C GLN A 237 -0.15 -21.46 -27.23
N VAL A 238 -0.83 -20.65 -28.04
CA VAL A 238 -2.15 -20.10 -27.70
C VAL A 238 -3.16 -21.19 -27.32
N ARG A 239 -3.02 -22.41 -27.88
CA ARG A 239 -3.87 -23.56 -27.55
C ARG A 239 -3.72 -23.99 -26.08
N ALA A 240 -2.53 -23.80 -25.50
CA ALA A 240 -2.24 -24.14 -24.11
C ALA A 240 -2.85 -23.14 -23.11
N LEU A 241 -3.35 -21.97 -23.55
CA LEU A 241 -4.19 -21.10 -22.71
C LEU A 241 -5.46 -21.82 -22.25
N GLY A 242 -5.91 -22.84 -23.00
CA GLY A 242 -6.90 -23.84 -22.58
C GLY A 242 -8.34 -23.34 -22.47
N ASN A 243 -8.55 -22.04 -22.29
CA ASN A 243 -9.88 -21.43 -22.17
C ASN A 243 -9.84 -19.92 -22.47
N ASN A 244 -11.03 -19.34 -22.52
CA ASN A 244 -11.28 -17.92 -22.66
C ASN A 244 -10.76 -17.06 -21.49
N ILE A 245 -10.67 -17.62 -20.27
CA ILE A 245 -10.07 -16.94 -19.12
C ILE A 245 -8.57 -16.72 -19.34
N GLY A 246 -7.86 -17.66 -19.96
CA GLY A 246 -6.45 -17.52 -20.33
C GLY A 246 -6.22 -16.37 -21.31
N LEU A 247 -7.09 -16.24 -22.32
CA LEU A 247 -7.06 -15.09 -23.25
C LEU A 247 -7.28 -13.76 -22.51
N ALA A 248 -8.26 -13.72 -21.58
CA ALA A 248 -8.53 -12.52 -20.79
C ALA A 248 -7.36 -12.16 -19.85
N ARG A 249 -6.73 -13.15 -19.21
CA ARG A 249 -5.56 -12.96 -18.34
C ARG A 249 -4.32 -12.50 -19.09
N LEU A 250 -4.13 -12.98 -20.32
CA LEU A 250 -3.06 -12.52 -21.21
C LEU A 250 -3.19 -11.02 -21.52
N ALA A 251 -4.42 -10.54 -21.66
CA ALA A 251 -4.75 -9.15 -21.95
C ALA A 251 -4.81 -8.22 -20.72
N LEU A 252 -4.68 -8.77 -19.50
CA LEU A 252 -5.03 -8.07 -18.25
C LEU A 252 -4.35 -6.70 -18.08
N ASN A 253 -3.05 -6.58 -18.41
CA ASN A 253 -2.33 -5.29 -18.31
C ASN A 253 -2.00 -4.66 -19.67
N ASN A 254 -2.57 -5.16 -20.78
CA ASN A 254 -2.24 -4.70 -22.13
C ASN A 254 -3.52 -4.39 -22.91
N VAL A 255 -3.95 -3.13 -22.90
CA VAL A 255 -5.15 -2.69 -23.64
C VAL A 255 -5.07 -3.03 -25.12
N ASN A 256 -3.90 -2.90 -25.76
CA ASN A 256 -3.69 -3.24 -27.16
C ASN A 256 -3.93 -4.74 -27.46
N ILE A 257 -3.56 -5.62 -26.53
CA ILE A 257 -3.81 -7.06 -26.65
C ILE A 257 -5.30 -7.36 -26.45
N ALA A 258 -5.95 -6.72 -25.47
CA ALA A 258 -7.39 -6.82 -25.28
C ALA A 258 -8.15 -6.38 -26.56
N MET A 259 -7.76 -5.26 -27.16
CA MET A 259 -8.30 -4.76 -28.43
C MET A 259 -8.12 -5.77 -29.56
N LYS A 260 -6.91 -6.32 -29.73
CA LYS A 260 -6.63 -7.34 -30.76
C LYS A 260 -7.49 -8.59 -30.58
N ILE A 261 -7.69 -9.04 -29.34
CA ILE A 261 -8.54 -10.19 -29.02
C ILE A 261 -10.00 -9.90 -29.34
N LEU A 262 -10.54 -8.74 -28.93
CA LEU A 262 -11.94 -8.39 -29.14
C LEU A 262 -12.28 -8.14 -30.61
N HIS A 263 -11.40 -7.47 -31.36
CA HIS A 263 -11.62 -7.19 -32.78
C HIS A 263 -11.35 -8.40 -33.68
N SER A 264 -10.72 -9.46 -33.18
CA SER A 264 -10.53 -10.70 -33.93
C SER A 264 -11.83 -11.51 -33.93
N PRO A 265 -12.45 -11.78 -35.10
CA PRO A 265 -13.63 -12.64 -35.18
C PRO A 265 -13.34 -14.06 -34.67
N PHE A 266 -12.10 -14.52 -34.83
CA PHE A 266 -11.66 -15.82 -34.36
C PHE A 266 -11.60 -15.91 -32.84
N TRP A 267 -11.09 -14.89 -32.15
CA TRP A 267 -10.93 -14.92 -30.70
C TRP A 267 -12.21 -14.53 -29.96
N SER A 268 -12.90 -13.49 -30.44
CA SER A 268 -14.11 -12.95 -29.81
C SER A 268 -15.26 -13.96 -29.67
N GLN A 269 -15.37 -14.92 -30.59
CA GLN A 269 -16.37 -16.00 -30.50
C GLN A 269 -16.17 -16.89 -29.26
N PHE A 270 -14.93 -17.09 -28.80
CA PHE A 270 -14.62 -17.96 -27.65
C PHE A 270 -14.81 -17.26 -26.29
N LEU A 271 -14.86 -15.93 -26.26
CA LEU A 271 -15.02 -15.19 -25.01
C LEU A 271 -16.42 -15.41 -24.43
N ASP A 272 -16.51 -15.67 -23.13
CA ASP A 272 -17.77 -15.63 -22.38
C ASP A 272 -17.87 -14.35 -21.55
N GLY A 273 -18.97 -14.19 -20.81
CA GLY A 273 -19.17 -13.03 -19.95
C GLY A 273 -18.10 -12.85 -18.86
N VAL A 274 -17.54 -13.95 -18.33
CA VAL A 274 -16.47 -13.89 -17.31
C VAL A 274 -15.18 -13.34 -17.93
N ALA A 275 -14.76 -13.89 -19.06
CA ALA A 275 -13.57 -13.42 -19.78
C ALA A 275 -13.70 -11.95 -20.22
N LEU A 276 -14.88 -11.55 -20.70
CA LEU A 276 -15.18 -10.16 -21.04
C LEU A 276 -15.11 -9.24 -19.83
N SER A 277 -15.65 -9.67 -18.68
CA SER A 277 -15.61 -8.88 -17.44
C SER A 277 -14.19 -8.66 -16.93
N ILE A 278 -13.31 -9.68 -17.01
CA ILE A 278 -11.90 -9.56 -16.61
C ILE A 278 -11.19 -8.49 -17.45
N MET A 279 -11.38 -8.51 -18.78
CA MET A 279 -10.74 -7.55 -19.67
C MET A 279 -11.28 -6.13 -19.49
N GLY A 280 -12.60 -5.97 -19.40
CA GLY A 280 -13.21 -4.65 -19.28
C GLY A 280 -13.16 -4.05 -17.87
N GLU A 281 -13.03 -4.85 -16.80
CA GLU A 281 -12.75 -4.33 -15.45
C GLU A 281 -11.35 -3.69 -15.39
N SER A 282 -10.41 -4.23 -16.18
CA SER A 282 -9.01 -3.77 -16.20
C SER A 282 -8.81 -2.52 -17.07
N HIS A 283 -9.62 -2.33 -18.12
CA HIS A 283 -9.48 -1.24 -19.10
C HIS A 283 -10.87 -0.67 -19.45
N ALA A 284 -11.09 0.62 -19.16
CA ALA A 284 -12.40 1.25 -19.38
C ALA A 284 -12.79 1.29 -20.86
N GLU A 285 -11.82 1.52 -21.75
CA GLU A 285 -11.97 1.52 -23.21
C GLU A 285 -12.46 0.16 -23.72
N ILE A 286 -12.02 -0.92 -23.07
CA ILE A 286 -12.45 -2.27 -23.39
C ILE A 286 -13.91 -2.50 -22.97
N ALA A 287 -14.30 -2.03 -21.79
CA ALA A 287 -15.71 -2.08 -21.38
C ALA A 287 -16.61 -1.29 -22.35
N GLU A 288 -16.15 -0.16 -22.88
CA GLU A 288 -16.91 0.62 -23.86
C GLU A 288 -17.18 -0.15 -25.14
N ILE A 289 -16.17 -0.87 -25.66
CA ILE A 289 -16.27 -1.71 -26.85
C ILE A 289 -17.21 -2.89 -26.59
N ILE A 290 -17.09 -3.55 -25.44
CA ILE A 290 -17.97 -4.65 -25.06
C ILE A 290 -19.43 -4.19 -25.05
N PHE A 291 -19.72 -2.99 -24.55
CA PHE A 291 -21.08 -2.43 -24.56
C PHE A 291 -21.54 -1.91 -25.92
N ALA A 292 -20.62 -1.55 -26.82
CA ALA A 292 -20.95 -1.11 -28.18
C ALA A 292 -21.29 -2.30 -29.11
N ASP A 293 -20.73 -3.47 -28.85
CA ASP A 293 -20.98 -4.69 -29.62
C ASP A 293 -22.11 -5.52 -28.99
N ASN A 294 -23.24 -5.63 -29.69
CA ASN A 294 -24.41 -6.38 -29.19
C ASN A 294 -24.12 -7.87 -28.95
N ALA A 295 -23.25 -8.50 -29.74
CA ALA A 295 -22.91 -9.91 -29.57
C ALA A 295 -22.09 -10.09 -28.29
N LEU A 296 -21.12 -9.22 -28.01
CA LEU A 296 -20.35 -9.25 -26.77
C LEU A 296 -21.21 -8.88 -25.55
N LYS A 297 -21.98 -7.79 -25.65
CA LYS A 297 -22.91 -7.33 -24.61
C LYS A 297 -23.91 -8.40 -24.20
N SER A 298 -24.40 -9.20 -25.16
CA SER A 298 -25.36 -10.28 -24.91
C SER A 298 -24.79 -11.42 -24.05
N LYS A 299 -23.46 -11.59 -24.03
CA LYS A 299 -22.77 -12.61 -23.23
C LYS A 299 -22.65 -12.25 -21.75
N LEU A 300 -22.95 -11.01 -21.38
CA LEU A 300 -22.85 -10.53 -20.00
C LEU A 300 -24.13 -10.79 -19.20
N ASP A 301 -23.96 -11.39 -18.03
CA ASP A 301 -24.92 -11.39 -16.95
C ASP A 301 -24.84 -10.12 -16.10
N HIS A 302 -25.75 -10.00 -15.12
CA HIS A 302 -25.85 -8.81 -14.28
C HIS A 302 -24.61 -8.60 -13.37
N HIS A 303 -23.98 -9.68 -12.89
CA HIS A 303 -22.77 -9.59 -12.07
C HIS A 303 -21.58 -9.06 -12.89
N GLN A 304 -21.44 -9.53 -14.12
CA GLN A 304 -20.38 -9.12 -15.03
C GLN A 304 -20.57 -7.67 -15.50
N ILE A 305 -21.81 -7.22 -15.75
CA ILE A 305 -22.11 -5.82 -16.07
C ILE A 305 -21.64 -4.90 -14.94
N VAL A 306 -21.92 -5.25 -13.69
CA VAL A 306 -21.48 -4.44 -12.54
C VAL A 306 -19.96 -4.46 -12.37
N ALA A 307 -19.31 -5.61 -12.59
CA ALA A 307 -17.85 -5.72 -12.49
C ALA A 307 -17.11 -4.74 -13.42
N LEU A 308 -17.60 -4.56 -14.65
CA LEU A 308 -17.06 -3.61 -15.63
C LEU A 308 -17.07 -2.15 -15.13
N SER A 309 -17.98 -1.80 -14.21
CA SER A 309 -18.11 -0.44 -13.69
C SER A 309 -17.16 -0.11 -12.53
N LYS A 310 -16.49 -1.10 -11.95
CA LYS A 310 -15.87 -1.00 -10.62
C LYS A 310 -14.83 0.11 -10.50
N HIS A 311 -14.05 0.32 -11.57
CA HIS A 311 -12.95 1.28 -11.59
C HIS A 311 -13.19 2.48 -12.52
N SER A 312 -14.33 2.53 -13.23
CA SER A 312 -14.63 3.58 -14.21
C SER A 312 -16.02 4.17 -14.01
N LEU A 313 -16.06 5.47 -13.67
CA LEU A 313 -17.31 6.21 -13.56
C LEU A 313 -18.04 6.29 -14.90
N ALA A 314 -17.32 6.55 -16.00
CA ALA A 314 -17.91 6.63 -17.34
C ALA A 314 -18.63 5.33 -17.73
N THR A 315 -18.04 4.18 -17.38
CA THR A 315 -18.64 2.86 -17.60
C THR A 315 -19.90 2.68 -16.74
N ALA A 316 -19.88 3.12 -15.49
CA ALA A 316 -21.06 3.09 -14.61
C ALA A 316 -22.20 3.99 -15.11
N GLU A 317 -21.87 5.19 -15.60
CA GLU A 317 -22.83 6.12 -16.20
C GLU A 317 -23.47 5.52 -17.46
N LYS A 318 -22.67 4.86 -18.31
CA LYS A 318 -23.17 4.14 -19.49
C LYS A 318 -24.15 3.03 -19.11
N ILE A 319 -23.86 2.26 -18.06
CA ILE A 319 -24.76 1.19 -17.58
C ILE A 319 -26.11 1.76 -17.13
N ILE A 320 -26.13 2.90 -16.44
CA ILE A 320 -27.38 3.51 -15.97
C ILE A 320 -28.13 4.25 -17.08
N GLY A 321 -27.40 4.79 -18.06
CA GLY A 321 -28.01 5.39 -19.26
C GLY A 321 -28.62 4.37 -20.22
N ASP A 322 -28.10 3.14 -20.24
CA ASP A 322 -28.59 2.06 -21.10
C ASP A 322 -29.73 1.28 -20.42
N THR A 323 -30.95 1.43 -20.93
CA THR A 323 -32.15 0.79 -20.37
C THR A 323 -32.08 -0.74 -20.44
N GLU A 324 -31.42 -1.31 -21.46
CA GLU A 324 -31.27 -2.75 -21.61
C GLU A 324 -30.35 -3.30 -20.51
N LEU A 325 -29.18 -2.69 -20.32
CA LEU A 325 -28.24 -3.08 -19.26
C LEU A 325 -28.84 -2.89 -17.87
N LEU A 326 -29.47 -1.73 -17.64
CA LEU A 326 -30.10 -1.40 -16.36
C LEU A 326 -31.25 -2.36 -16.01
N SER A 327 -31.97 -2.88 -17.01
CA SER A 327 -33.05 -3.86 -16.81
C SER A 327 -32.55 -5.22 -16.30
N LYS A 328 -31.29 -5.58 -16.61
CA LYS A 328 -30.67 -6.84 -16.13
C LYS A 328 -30.30 -6.79 -14.65
N LEU A 329 -30.10 -5.60 -14.09
CA LEU A 329 -29.58 -5.45 -12.72
C LEU A 329 -30.65 -5.76 -11.65
N ASN A 330 -30.27 -6.46 -10.58
CA ASN A 330 -31.11 -6.63 -9.40
C ASN A 330 -30.78 -5.58 -8.31
N SER A 331 -31.43 -5.68 -7.16
CA SER A 331 -31.21 -4.78 -6.02
C SER A 331 -29.76 -4.73 -5.55
N SER A 332 -29.12 -5.90 -5.42
CA SER A 332 -27.73 -5.99 -4.96
C SER A 332 -26.76 -5.43 -6.00
N ASP A 333 -27.04 -5.60 -7.29
CA ASP A 333 -26.24 -5.04 -8.37
C ASP A 333 -26.27 -3.50 -8.36
N LEU A 334 -27.46 -2.91 -8.21
CA LEU A 334 -27.63 -1.46 -8.10
C LEU A 334 -26.92 -0.90 -6.87
N LYS A 335 -26.97 -1.63 -5.73
CA LYS A 335 -26.17 -1.28 -4.56
C LYS A 335 -24.67 -1.23 -4.90
N VAL A 336 -24.13 -2.31 -5.45
CA VAL A 336 -22.68 -2.40 -5.74
C VAL A 336 -22.27 -1.30 -6.72
N LEU A 337 -23.08 -1.05 -7.75
CA LEU A 337 -22.85 0.01 -8.73
C LEU A 337 -22.77 1.40 -8.07
N GLY A 338 -23.68 1.72 -7.14
CA GLY A 338 -23.64 2.96 -6.37
C GLY A 338 -22.53 3.01 -5.30
N GLN A 339 -22.11 1.87 -4.74
CA GLN A 339 -21.00 1.83 -3.79
C GLN A 339 -19.65 2.10 -4.45
N ASN A 340 -19.50 1.74 -5.72
CA ASN A 340 -18.30 2.03 -6.49
C ASN A 340 -18.14 3.55 -6.66
N HIS A 341 -19.21 4.27 -7.03
CA HIS A 341 -19.17 5.69 -7.36
C HIS A 341 -20.27 6.52 -6.68
N ALA A 342 -19.88 7.55 -5.93
CA ALA A 342 -20.83 8.39 -5.18
C ALA A 342 -21.84 9.14 -6.08
N SER A 343 -21.43 9.60 -7.25
CA SER A 343 -22.30 10.23 -8.25
C SER A 343 -23.39 9.27 -8.75
N ILE A 344 -23.04 8.00 -8.91
CA ILE A 344 -23.97 6.94 -9.31
C ILE A 344 -24.97 6.63 -8.19
N ALA A 345 -24.50 6.52 -6.95
CA ALA A 345 -25.41 6.41 -5.79
C ALA A 345 -26.37 7.62 -5.72
N ALA A 346 -25.87 8.84 -5.94
CA ALA A 346 -26.69 10.04 -5.95
C ALA A 346 -27.78 9.99 -7.04
N TYR A 347 -27.43 9.49 -8.23
CA TYR A 347 -28.35 9.28 -9.34
C TYR A 347 -29.42 8.24 -8.99
N ILE A 348 -29.04 7.07 -8.49
CA ILE A 348 -29.96 5.99 -8.09
C ILE A 348 -30.96 6.52 -7.04
N LEU A 349 -30.48 7.25 -6.05
CA LEU A 349 -31.33 7.87 -5.01
C LEU A 349 -32.15 9.06 -5.51
N SER A 350 -31.88 9.58 -6.72
CA SER A 350 -32.69 10.66 -7.33
C SER A 350 -33.88 10.15 -8.16
N LYS A 351 -33.91 8.86 -8.48
CA LYS A 351 -34.89 8.26 -9.39
C LYS A 351 -35.75 7.24 -8.67
N SER A 352 -37.04 7.54 -8.49
CA SER A 352 -38.00 6.64 -7.84
C SER A 352 -38.04 5.26 -8.46
N GLU A 353 -37.97 5.15 -9.79
CA GLU A 353 -37.93 3.86 -10.48
C GLU A 353 -36.70 3.00 -10.13
N LEU A 354 -35.61 3.59 -9.64
CA LEU A 354 -34.38 2.87 -9.28
C LEU A 354 -34.32 2.53 -7.79
N TRP A 355 -34.53 3.49 -6.90
CA TRP A 355 -34.46 3.20 -5.46
C TRP A 355 -35.65 2.35 -4.98
N THR A 356 -36.77 2.32 -5.71
CA THR A 356 -37.87 1.37 -5.41
C THR A 356 -37.46 -0.09 -5.64
N ARG A 357 -36.47 -0.35 -6.50
CA ARG A 357 -35.89 -1.70 -6.72
C ARG A 357 -34.92 -2.12 -5.62
N LEU A 358 -34.40 -1.17 -4.84
CA LEU A 358 -33.45 -1.46 -3.75
C LEU A 358 -34.17 -2.05 -2.52
N GLN A 359 -33.50 -2.95 -1.82
CA GLN A 359 -33.89 -3.37 -0.46
C GLN A 359 -33.57 -2.27 0.55
N ALA A 360 -34.24 -2.31 1.71
CA ALA A 360 -34.04 -1.37 2.81
C ALA A 360 -32.57 -1.19 3.20
N ASN A 361 -31.84 -2.31 3.32
CA ASN A 361 -30.43 -2.30 3.70
C ASN A 361 -29.54 -1.73 2.58
N ASP A 362 -29.87 -1.99 1.32
CA ASP A 362 -29.09 -1.53 0.16
C ASP A 362 -29.08 0.01 0.07
N ILE A 363 -30.21 0.68 0.33
CA ILE A 363 -30.28 2.15 0.41
C ILE A 363 -29.36 2.68 1.51
N GLY A 364 -29.38 2.02 2.69
CA GLY A 364 -28.47 2.35 3.79
C GLY A 364 -27.00 2.26 3.40
N TYR A 365 -26.62 1.20 2.67
CA TYR A 365 -25.25 1.02 2.18
C TYR A 365 -24.82 2.09 1.17
N LEU A 366 -25.73 2.59 0.32
CA LEU A 366 -25.44 3.73 -0.55
C LEU A 366 -25.17 5.01 0.25
N GLY A 367 -25.93 5.23 1.32
CA GLY A 367 -25.73 6.37 2.22
C GLY A 367 -24.38 6.37 2.93
N LEU A 368 -23.77 5.21 3.18
CA LEU A 368 -22.47 5.11 3.85
C LEU A 368 -21.30 5.64 3.03
N LYS A 369 -21.49 5.85 1.73
CA LYS A 369 -20.42 6.30 0.84
C LYS A 369 -20.06 7.77 1.05
N ASP A 370 -21.05 8.61 1.34
CA ASP A 370 -20.87 10.06 1.47
C ASP A 370 -21.97 10.69 2.34
N ILE A 371 -21.61 11.72 3.12
CA ILE A 371 -22.53 12.37 4.05
C ILE A 371 -23.71 13.07 3.34
N ASN A 372 -23.53 13.57 2.12
CA ASN A 372 -24.61 14.19 1.35
C ASN A 372 -25.62 13.14 0.86
N LEU A 373 -25.17 11.91 0.58
CA LEU A 373 -26.05 10.79 0.25
C LEU A 373 -26.87 10.37 1.47
N ALA A 374 -26.22 10.25 2.63
CA ALA A 374 -26.91 9.98 3.88
C ALA A 374 -27.95 11.07 4.19
N ARG A 375 -27.59 12.34 4.02
CA ARG A 375 -28.50 13.48 4.21
C ARG A 375 -29.69 13.40 3.25
N LYS A 376 -29.44 13.14 1.97
CA LYS A 376 -30.50 12.96 0.95
C LYS A 376 -31.48 11.84 1.32
N ILE A 377 -30.99 10.73 1.88
CA ILE A 377 -31.86 9.65 2.37
C ILE A 377 -32.72 10.12 3.55
N PHE A 378 -32.16 10.88 4.49
CA PHE A 378 -32.87 11.36 5.67
C PHE A 378 -33.83 12.51 5.39
N GLU A 379 -33.55 13.36 4.41
CA GLU A 379 -34.42 14.48 4.00
C GLU A 379 -35.59 14.04 3.12
N ASN A 380 -35.50 12.89 2.46
CA ASN A 380 -36.57 12.33 1.64
C ASN A 380 -37.42 11.34 2.46
N ASP A 381 -38.66 11.70 2.73
CA ASP A 381 -39.58 10.91 3.57
C ASP A 381 -39.81 9.48 3.04
N GLU A 382 -39.90 9.30 1.72
CA GLU A 382 -40.11 7.98 1.10
C GLU A 382 -38.87 7.09 1.26
N LEU A 383 -37.67 7.60 0.96
CA LEU A 383 -36.42 6.87 1.16
C LEU A 383 -36.20 6.56 2.64
N ARG A 384 -36.48 7.52 3.52
CA ARG A 384 -36.36 7.36 4.98
C ARG A 384 -37.30 6.30 5.52
N SER A 385 -38.55 6.25 5.04
CA SER A 385 -39.51 5.22 5.45
C SER A 385 -39.12 3.81 4.99
N LYS A 386 -38.29 3.72 3.94
CA LYS A 386 -37.87 2.46 3.34
C LYS A 386 -36.64 1.85 4.00
N ILE A 387 -35.76 2.65 4.61
CA ILE A 387 -34.56 2.12 5.27
C ILE A 387 -34.90 1.47 6.62
N GLY A 388 -34.23 0.35 6.92
CA GLY A 388 -34.43 -0.36 8.17
C GLY A 388 -33.74 0.34 9.35
N VAL A 389 -34.20 0.04 10.57
CA VAL A 389 -33.64 0.56 11.83
C VAL A 389 -32.12 0.32 11.94
N HIS A 390 -31.64 -0.82 11.43
CA HIS A 390 -30.22 -1.14 11.39
C HIS A 390 -29.45 -0.17 10.50
N SER A 391 -29.93 0.11 9.28
CA SER A 391 -29.31 1.08 8.37
C SER A 391 -29.28 2.49 8.94
N ILE A 392 -30.36 2.92 9.60
CA ILE A 392 -30.41 4.20 10.31
C ILE A 392 -29.32 4.26 11.38
N ALA A 393 -29.20 3.21 12.20
CA ALA A 393 -28.20 3.14 13.26
C ALA A 393 -26.77 3.19 12.70
N VAL A 394 -26.47 2.46 11.62
CA VAL A 394 -25.14 2.44 10.98
C VAL A 394 -24.82 3.81 10.35
N LEU A 395 -25.76 4.44 9.64
CA LEU A 395 -25.58 5.78 9.07
C LEU A 395 -25.34 6.82 10.16
N CYS A 396 -26.13 6.78 11.23
CA CYS A 396 -25.91 7.65 12.38
C CYS A 396 -24.53 7.38 12.98
N ALA A 397 -24.16 6.11 13.24
CA ALA A 397 -22.85 5.73 13.77
C ALA A 397 -21.66 6.13 12.89
N GLN A 398 -21.85 6.29 11.59
CA GLN A 398 -20.83 6.81 10.68
C GLN A 398 -20.79 8.35 10.76
N PHE A 399 -21.91 9.03 10.52
CA PHE A 399 -21.96 10.48 10.32
C PHE A 399 -22.61 11.23 11.49
N MET A 400 -21.85 12.14 12.12
CA MET A 400 -22.33 12.89 13.29
C MET A 400 -23.52 13.80 12.94
N GLU A 401 -23.51 14.45 11.77
CA GLU A 401 -24.62 15.31 11.35
C GLU A 401 -25.94 14.51 11.22
N ILE A 402 -25.86 13.28 10.73
CA ILE A 402 -27.01 12.38 10.61
C ILE A 402 -27.49 11.96 12.00
N THR A 403 -26.57 11.73 12.95
CA THR A 403 -26.94 11.48 14.36
C THR A 403 -27.69 12.67 14.96
N GLN A 404 -27.20 13.89 14.75
CA GLN A 404 -27.86 15.11 15.24
C GLN A 404 -29.23 15.32 14.60
N PHE A 405 -29.35 15.07 13.30
CA PHE A 405 -30.62 15.13 12.59
C PHE A 405 -31.62 14.11 13.16
N ALA A 406 -31.19 12.85 13.34
CA ALA A 406 -32.03 11.79 13.89
C ALA A 406 -32.50 12.10 15.33
N LEU A 407 -31.65 12.69 16.17
CA LEU A 407 -32.02 13.07 17.55
C LEU A 407 -33.00 14.25 17.63
N LYS A 408 -33.01 15.13 16.62
CA LYS A 408 -33.96 16.24 16.52
C LYS A 408 -35.32 15.82 15.96
N ASN A 409 -35.39 14.66 15.30
CA ASN A 409 -36.60 14.16 14.67
C ASN A 409 -37.17 12.97 15.48
N ASN A 410 -38.21 13.25 16.27
CA ASN A 410 -38.82 12.25 17.16
C ASN A 410 -39.32 11.01 16.42
N ASP A 411 -39.79 11.14 15.18
CA ASP A 411 -40.32 10.00 14.42
C ASP A 411 -39.20 8.99 14.09
N ILE A 412 -38.02 9.50 13.71
CA ILE A 412 -36.83 8.67 13.47
C ILE A 412 -36.38 8.01 14.77
N LEU A 413 -36.30 8.80 15.84
CA LEU A 413 -35.81 8.33 17.13
C LEU A 413 -36.71 7.25 17.73
N ASN A 414 -38.03 7.43 17.67
CA ASN A 414 -39.03 6.50 18.18
C ASN A 414 -39.04 5.17 17.42
N ASN A 415 -38.63 5.18 16.14
CA ASN A 415 -38.50 3.97 15.34
C ASN A 415 -37.23 3.16 15.65
N LEU A 416 -36.25 3.73 16.36
CA LEU A 416 -35.04 3.01 16.78
C LEU A 416 -35.27 2.23 18.07
N ALA A 417 -34.67 1.04 18.17
CA ALA A 417 -34.65 0.29 19.42
C ALA A 417 -33.95 1.11 20.54
N PRO A 418 -34.39 0.99 21.81
CA PRO A 418 -33.85 1.79 22.92
C PRO A 418 -32.33 1.75 23.05
N GLU A 419 -31.71 0.61 22.73
CA GLU A 419 -30.26 0.43 22.75
C GLU A 419 -29.57 1.35 21.74
N TYR A 420 -30.12 1.47 20.53
CA TYR A 420 -29.60 2.39 19.52
C TYR A 420 -29.81 3.84 19.93
N GLN A 421 -30.98 4.20 20.48
CA GLN A 421 -31.22 5.55 20.97
C GLN A 421 -30.19 5.95 22.05
N PHE A 422 -29.92 5.04 22.99
CA PHE A 422 -28.90 5.24 24.03
C PHE A 422 -27.51 5.43 23.43
N LEU A 423 -27.12 4.60 22.46
CA LEU A 423 -25.83 4.72 21.78
C LEU A 423 -25.68 6.05 21.04
N LEU A 424 -26.73 6.51 20.35
CA LEU A 424 -26.72 7.80 19.65
C LEU A 424 -26.57 8.98 20.62
N ARG A 425 -27.34 9.00 21.72
CA ARG A 425 -27.22 10.04 22.77
C ARG A 425 -25.85 10.04 23.42
N ARG A 426 -25.32 8.86 23.74
CA ARG A 426 -23.97 8.71 24.31
C ARG A 426 -22.89 9.22 23.36
N ARG A 427 -23.02 8.94 22.06
CA ARG A 427 -22.09 9.42 21.04
C ARG A 427 -22.12 10.93 20.92
N LEU A 428 -23.31 11.54 20.88
CA LEU A 428 -23.44 13.00 20.85
C LEU A 428 -22.80 13.64 22.10
N ALA A 429 -23.13 13.14 23.29
CA ALA A 429 -22.53 13.62 24.54
C ALA A 429 -21.00 13.49 24.58
N SER A 430 -20.45 12.42 23.99
CA SER A 430 -19.01 12.24 23.86
C SER A 430 -18.36 13.27 22.94
N VAL A 431 -19.06 13.73 21.90
CA VAL A 431 -18.54 14.75 20.97
C VAL A 431 -18.72 16.15 21.55
N GLU A 432 -19.85 16.45 22.18
CA GLU A 432 -20.07 17.72 22.86
C GLU A 432 -19.12 17.91 24.05
N GLY A 433 -18.88 16.85 24.84
CA GLY A 433 -17.88 16.90 25.92
C GLY A 433 -16.45 17.08 25.41
N ALA A 434 -16.12 16.52 24.24
CA ALA A 434 -14.83 16.75 23.59
C ALA A 434 -14.72 18.20 23.07
N ALA A 435 -15.80 18.75 22.50
CA ALA A 435 -15.83 20.13 22.02
C ALA A 435 -15.65 21.14 23.17
N GLN A 436 -16.31 20.94 24.31
CA GLN A 436 -16.13 21.78 25.50
C GLN A 436 -14.69 21.75 26.05
N LEU A 437 -14.03 20.59 25.99
CA LEU A 437 -12.62 20.46 26.37
C LEU A 437 -11.68 21.17 25.38
N ILE A 438 -11.96 21.09 24.08
CA ILE A 438 -11.19 21.82 23.05
C ILE A 438 -11.41 23.32 23.20
N GLU A 439 -12.63 23.80 23.45
CA GLU A 439 -12.91 25.21 23.72
C GLU A 439 -12.18 25.69 24.98
N HIS A 440 -12.10 24.86 26.02
CA HIS A 440 -11.33 25.17 27.22
C HIS A 440 -9.82 25.19 26.96
N GLU A 441 -9.29 24.27 26.16
CA GLU A 441 -7.87 24.24 25.75
C GLU A 441 -7.52 25.43 24.83
N VAL A 442 -8.41 25.82 23.91
CA VAL A 442 -8.25 27.01 23.06
C VAL A 442 -8.34 28.30 23.89
N ALA A 443 -9.23 28.37 24.88
CA ALA A 443 -9.30 29.49 25.82
C ALA A 443 -8.05 29.59 26.72
N LEU A 444 -7.50 28.46 27.16
CA LEU A 444 -6.22 28.40 27.87
C LEU A 444 -5.05 28.82 26.96
N SER A 445 -5.01 28.33 25.72
CA SER A 445 -3.98 28.73 24.75
C SER A 445 -4.06 30.21 24.41
N SER A 446 -5.27 30.76 24.24
CA SER A 446 -5.50 32.19 24.06
C SER A 446 -5.01 32.99 25.27
N SER A 447 -5.28 32.52 26.49
CA SER A 447 -4.83 33.16 27.73
C SER A 447 -3.31 33.12 27.89
N ILE A 448 -2.65 32.04 27.44
CA ILE A 448 -1.20 31.90 27.39
C ILE A 448 -0.60 32.85 26.35
N THR A 449 -1.20 32.98 25.17
CA THR A 449 -0.75 33.95 24.16
C THR A 449 -0.89 35.39 24.65
N THR A 450 -1.98 35.72 25.36
CA THR A 450 -2.15 37.03 26.01
C THR A 450 -1.11 37.25 27.11
N LEU A 451 -0.77 36.23 27.90
CA LEU A 451 0.30 36.27 28.90
C LEU A 451 1.69 36.49 28.28
N CYS A 452 1.98 35.85 27.14
CA CYS A 452 3.24 36.04 26.41
C CYS A 452 3.37 37.45 25.82
N PHE A 453 2.28 38.04 25.29
CA PHE A 453 2.31 39.44 24.82
C PHE A 453 2.48 40.46 25.96
N SER A 454 1.99 40.18 27.17
CA SER A 454 2.26 41.01 28.36
C SER A 454 3.70 40.86 28.89
N PHE A 455 4.39 39.75 28.60
CA PHE A 455 5.80 39.57 28.97
C PHE A 455 6.75 40.34 28.04
N ASP A 456 6.46 40.42 26.74
CA ASP A 456 7.23 41.25 25.81
C ASP A 456 7.07 42.77 26.08
N ALA A 457 5.90 43.18 26.59
CA ALA A 457 5.69 44.54 27.08
C ALA A 457 6.49 44.86 28.36
N MET A 458 6.85 43.85 29.17
CA MET A 458 7.69 44.02 30.37
C MET A 458 9.19 43.89 30.09
N SER A 459 9.60 43.36 28.94
CA SER A 459 11.01 43.20 28.53
C SER A 459 11.65 44.48 27.97
N THR A 460 10.85 45.47 27.54
CA THR A 460 11.37 46.72 26.94
C THR A 460 11.64 47.86 27.93
N THR A 461 11.57 47.61 29.24
CA THR A 461 11.84 48.63 30.27
C THR A 461 13.01 48.27 31.19
N LYS A 462 14.19 48.01 30.62
CA LYS A 462 15.46 48.26 31.30
C LYS A 462 16.42 49.03 30.40
N LYS A 463 16.26 50.36 30.44
CA LYS A 463 17.31 51.32 30.09
C LYS A 463 18.47 51.18 31.08
N ASN A 464 19.68 51.01 30.56
CA ASN A 464 20.90 51.42 31.24
C ASN A 464 21.49 52.58 30.42
N PRO A 465 21.67 53.78 30.97
CA PRO A 465 22.44 54.85 30.35
C PRO A 465 23.92 54.72 30.74
N ASP A 466 24.78 55.32 29.92
CA ASP A 466 26.20 55.63 30.13
C ASP A 466 27.23 54.77 29.39
N SER A 467 27.48 55.18 28.14
CA SER A 467 28.85 55.36 27.63
C SER A 467 28.84 56.28 26.41
N THR A 468 29.39 57.48 26.57
CA THR A 468 29.63 58.51 25.54
C THR A 468 30.78 58.12 24.59
N PRO A 469 30.88 58.76 23.41
CA PRO A 469 31.63 58.26 22.26
C PRO A 469 33.04 58.87 22.13
N SER A 470 33.97 58.17 21.49
CA SER A 470 35.11 58.80 20.84
C SER A 470 35.35 58.24 19.44
N SER A 471 35.27 59.16 18.49
CA SER A 471 35.63 59.13 17.08
C SER A 471 37.12 58.91 16.82
N SER A 472 37.45 58.16 15.77
CA SER A 472 38.41 58.51 14.69
C SER A 472 38.65 57.26 13.83
N GLU A 473 38.08 57.17 12.62
CA GLU A 473 38.78 57.51 11.36
C GLU A 473 40.17 56.86 11.21
N MET A 474 40.28 55.86 10.35
CA MET A 474 41.07 55.92 9.10
C MET A 474 41.02 54.57 8.36
N ASP A 475 40.35 54.59 7.21
CA ASP A 475 40.59 53.74 6.04
C ASP A 475 41.71 54.40 5.18
N PRO A 476 42.26 53.80 4.09
CA PRO A 476 42.12 52.43 3.58
C PRO A 476 43.45 51.82 3.01
N LYS A 477 43.28 50.67 2.30
CA LYS A 477 43.96 50.26 1.04
C LYS A 477 45.07 49.16 1.10
N PRO A 478 45.34 48.42 -0.01
CA PRO A 478 44.66 47.15 -0.37
C PRO A 478 45.63 46.02 -0.82
N SER A 479 45.07 44.98 -1.46
CA SER A 479 45.68 43.86 -2.23
C SER A 479 45.73 42.52 -1.48
N ALA A 480 45.52 41.35 -2.08
CA ALA A 480 45.59 40.96 -3.48
C ALA A 480 44.68 39.74 -3.80
N LYS A 481 44.41 39.62 -5.09
CA LYS A 481 43.85 38.49 -5.86
C LYS A 481 44.29 37.09 -5.38
N SER A 482 43.38 36.12 -5.42
CA SER A 482 43.56 34.97 -6.32
C SER A 482 42.22 34.31 -6.67
N LYS A 483 42.04 34.09 -7.96
CA LYS A 483 41.05 33.20 -8.58
C LYS A 483 41.60 31.77 -8.51
N PHE A 484 40.74 30.78 -8.31
CA PHE A 484 40.86 29.46 -8.96
C PHE A 484 39.47 28.79 -9.01
N GLU A 485 38.85 28.87 -10.18
CA GLU A 485 38.02 27.79 -10.72
C GLU A 485 38.95 26.87 -11.52
N TYR A 486 38.71 25.56 -11.54
CA TYR A 486 38.65 24.79 -12.78
C TYR A 486 38.15 23.35 -12.56
N HIS A 487 37.24 22.97 -13.45
CA HIS A 487 36.76 21.65 -13.88
C HIS A 487 35.76 20.87 -13.01
#